data_AF-A0A6N2JKX2-F1
#
_entry.id   AF-A0A6N2JKX2-F1
#
_cell.length_a   1.000
_cell.length_b   1.000
_cell.length_c   1.000
_cell.angle_alpha   90.00
_cell.angle_beta   90.00
_cell.angle_gamma   90.00
#
_symmetry.space_group_name_H-M   'P 1'
#
loop_
_entity.id
_entity.type
_entity.pdbx_description
1 polymer ?
#
loop_
_entity_poly.entity_id
_entity_poly.type
_entity_poly.pdbx_seq_one_letter_code
_entity_poly.pdbx_strand_id
1 'polypeptide(L)'
;MSVSETRIPFSLDNILAALESRLELEEAINKLPLTHALEKCLAFADANNAIELSTFIKQELYGYGSQTPSYRYLQLSYFDAGGQFINGLNQYSIYPVVTGACKLELHLKNGLTLILPKQILTFLSQVAGREVDTGHVSPDLIQNLLETIRKETIVKLTAIAS
;
A
#
# COMPACT_ATOMS: atom_id res chain seq x y z
N MET A 1 -39.90 -12.79 -6.46
CA MET A 1 -39.35 -13.70 -5.44
C MET A 1 -38.15 -13.02 -4.82
N SER A 2 -38.26 -12.57 -3.57
CA SER A 2 -37.21 -11.87 -2.84
C SER A 2 -36.31 -12.90 -2.16
N VAL A 3 -35.08 -13.03 -2.63
CA VAL A 3 -34.04 -13.80 -1.94
C VAL A 3 -33.65 -13.00 -0.71
N SER A 4 -33.98 -13.50 0.47
CA SER A 4 -33.47 -12.95 1.71
C SER A 4 -31.94 -13.05 1.68
N GLU A 5 -31.27 -11.92 1.49
CA GLU A 5 -29.85 -11.80 1.77
C GLU A 5 -29.66 -12.10 3.26
N THR A 6 -29.25 -13.33 3.56
CA THR A 6 -28.76 -13.72 4.87
C THR A 6 -27.53 -12.88 5.18
N ARG A 7 -27.76 -11.75 5.85
CA ARG A 7 -26.70 -10.96 6.46
C ARG A 7 -25.98 -11.86 7.46
N ILE A 8 -24.73 -12.20 7.14
CA ILE A 8 -23.87 -12.91 8.09
C ILE A 8 -23.71 -11.97 9.29
N PRO A 9 -24.04 -12.41 10.52
CA PRO A 9 -23.88 -11.57 11.69
C PRO A 9 -22.40 -11.16 11.79
N PHE A 10 -22.17 -9.85 11.95
CA PHE A 10 -20.86 -9.26 12.17
C PHE A 10 -20.29 -9.80 13.49
N SER A 11 -19.58 -10.91 13.40
CA SER A 11 -18.73 -11.46 14.47
C SER A 11 -17.38 -11.71 13.83
N LEU A 12 -16.30 -11.34 14.51
CA LEU A 12 -14.94 -11.62 14.06
C LEU A 12 -14.77 -13.09 13.66
N ASP A 13 -15.39 -14.01 14.40
CA ASP A 13 -15.35 -15.44 14.12
C ASP A 13 -16.04 -15.79 12.81
N ASN A 14 -17.12 -15.10 12.43
CA ASN A 14 -17.78 -15.30 11.15
C ASN A 14 -16.99 -14.69 9.98
N ILE A 15 -16.28 -13.57 10.21
CA ILE A 15 -15.41 -12.95 9.21
C ILE A 15 -14.19 -13.82 8.97
N LEU A 16 -13.54 -14.27 10.04
CA LEU A 16 -12.40 -15.17 9.99
C LEU A 16 -12.81 -16.52 9.39
N ALA A 17 -13.92 -17.13 9.81
CA ALA A 17 -14.42 -18.37 9.21
C ALA A 17 -14.85 -18.21 7.75
N ALA A 18 -15.42 -17.07 7.34
CA ALA A 18 -15.75 -16.79 5.93
C ALA A 18 -14.49 -16.57 5.08
N LEU A 19 -13.46 -15.95 5.67
CA LEU A 19 -12.16 -15.79 5.04
C LEU A 19 -11.45 -17.14 4.95
N GLU A 20 -11.37 -17.91 6.02
CA GLU A 20 -10.79 -19.26 6.11
C GLU A 20 -11.52 -20.28 5.23
N SER A 21 -12.85 -20.31 5.20
CA SER A 21 -13.59 -21.20 4.28
C SER A 21 -13.38 -20.84 2.80
N ARG A 22 -12.97 -19.60 2.50
CA ARG A 22 -12.57 -19.13 1.16
C ARG A 22 -11.05 -19.13 0.95
N LEU A 23 -10.28 -19.41 1.98
CA LEU A 23 -8.82 -19.49 2.02
C LEU A 23 -8.49 -20.92 2.41
N GLU A 24 -8.43 -21.82 1.42
CA GLU A 24 -7.96 -23.19 1.63
C GLU A 24 -6.77 -23.25 2.61
N LEU A 25 -6.89 -24.21 3.54
CA LEU A 25 -6.07 -24.46 4.73
C LEU A 25 -4.64 -23.88 4.75
N GLU A 26 -4.39 -23.10 5.81
CA GLU A 26 -3.21 -23.09 6.69
C GLU A 26 -1.81 -23.32 6.05
N GLU A 27 -1.09 -22.20 5.87
CA GLU A 27 0.37 -21.96 6.07
C GLU A 27 0.89 -20.79 5.21
N ALA A 28 0.07 -20.25 4.30
CA ALA A 28 0.52 -19.29 3.30
C ALA A 28 0.04 -17.83 3.48
N ILE A 29 -0.59 -17.44 4.60
CA ILE A 29 -1.03 -16.04 4.78
C ILE A 29 0.17 -15.07 4.74
N ASN A 30 1.35 -15.50 5.20
CA ASN A 30 2.60 -14.73 5.09
C ASN A 30 3.34 -14.91 3.75
N LYS A 31 2.88 -15.81 2.87
CA LYS A 31 3.50 -16.10 1.55
C LYS A 31 2.64 -15.67 0.36
N LEU A 32 1.35 -15.40 0.57
CA LEU A 32 0.49 -14.88 -0.47
C LEU A 32 0.80 -13.41 -0.71
N PRO A 33 0.89 -12.96 -1.98
CA PRO A 33 0.96 -11.55 -2.31
C PRO A 33 -0.15 -10.80 -1.58
N LEU A 34 0.19 -9.71 -0.91
CA LEU A 34 -0.73 -8.83 -0.22
C LEU A 34 -1.88 -8.40 -1.14
N THR A 35 -1.61 -8.23 -2.44
CA THR A 35 -2.65 -7.97 -3.45
C THR A 35 -3.79 -8.97 -3.37
N HIS A 36 -3.50 -10.26 -3.39
CA HIS A 36 -4.52 -11.30 -3.39
C HIS A 36 -5.30 -11.34 -2.07
N ALA A 37 -4.62 -11.11 -0.94
CA ALA A 37 -5.29 -11.00 0.36
C ALA A 37 -6.25 -9.80 0.41
N LEU A 38 -5.82 -8.65 -0.11
CA LEU A 38 -6.64 -7.45 -0.19
C LEU A 38 -7.82 -7.62 -1.14
N GLU A 39 -7.67 -8.30 -2.28
CA GLU A 39 -8.77 -8.61 -3.21
C GLU A 39 -9.85 -9.47 -2.53
N LYS A 40 -9.45 -10.47 -1.74
CA LYS A 40 -10.41 -11.27 -0.94
C LYS A 40 -11.11 -10.42 0.12
N CYS A 41 -10.37 -9.54 0.81
CA CYS A 41 -10.95 -8.62 1.77
C CYS A 41 -11.93 -7.64 1.11
N LEU A 42 -11.62 -7.19 -0.11
CA LEU A 42 -12.51 -6.31 -0.89
C LEU A 42 -13.82 -7.03 -1.24
N ALA A 43 -13.74 -8.26 -1.74
CA ALA A 43 -14.92 -9.06 -2.05
C ALA A 43 -15.79 -9.32 -0.80
N PHE A 44 -15.16 -9.53 0.36
CA PHE A 44 -15.87 -9.61 1.64
C PHE A 44 -16.54 -8.28 2.01
N ALA A 45 -15.83 -7.15 1.91
CA ALA A 45 -16.34 -5.84 2.25
C ALA A 45 -17.54 -5.45 1.36
N ASP A 46 -17.43 -5.70 0.05
CA ASP A 46 -18.50 -5.45 -0.92
C ASP A 46 -19.72 -6.33 -0.64
N ALA A 47 -19.53 -7.63 -0.33
CA ALA A 47 -20.63 -8.55 -0.01
C ALA A 47 -21.39 -8.17 1.28
N ASN A 48 -20.74 -7.45 2.21
CA ASN A 48 -21.34 -7.04 3.48
C ASN A 48 -21.71 -5.54 3.51
N ASN A 49 -21.66 -4.85 2.37
CA ASN A 49 -21.92 -3.40 2.27
C ASN A 49 -21.05 -2.56 3.22
N ALA A 50 -19.83 -3.00 3.51
CA ALA A 50 -18.86 -2.27 4.33
C ALA A 50 -18.14 -1.21 3.48
N ILE A 51 -18.82 -0.10 3.19
CA ILE A 51 -18.39 0.93 2.24
C ILE A 51 -17.03 1.52 2.61
N GLU A 52 -16.80 1.83 3.89
CA GLU A 52 -15.55 2.43 4.35
C GLU A 52 -14.36 1.48 4.16
N LEU A 53 -14.56 0.19 4.49
CA LEU A 53 -13.54 -0.85 4.30
C LEU A 53 -13.26 -1.09 2.82
N SER A 54 -14.30 -1.18 1.99
CA SER A 54 -14.17 -1.33 0.54
C SER A 54 -13.38 -0.17 -0.08
N THR A 55 -13.69 1.07 0.34
CA THR A 55 -12.98 2.27 -0.12
C THR A 55 -11.51 2.25 0.30
N PHE A 56 -11.24 1.93 1.56
CA PHE A 56 -9.88 1.79 2.08
C PHE A 56 -9.08 0.74 1.30
N ILE A 57 -9.62 -0.48 1.13
CA ILE A 57 -8.94 -1.57 0.43
C ILE A 57 -8.68 -1.22 -1.04
N LYS A 58 -9.63 -0.57 -1.72
CA LYS A 58 -9.44 -0.10 -3.10
C LYS A 58 -8.27 0.87 -3.21
N GLN A 59 -8.13 1.80 -2.26
CA GLN A 59 -7.01 2.73 -2.23
C GLN A 59 -5.69 2.01 -1.95
N GLU A 60 -5.67 1.04 -1.03
CA GLU A 60 -4.48 0.25 -0.75
C GLU A 60 -4.02 -0.57 -1.95
N LEU A 61 -4.96 -1.20 -2.67
CA LEU A 61 -4.71 -2.01 -3.86
C LEU A 61 -4.20 -1.18 -5.04
N TYR A 62 -4.95 -0.14 -5.41
CA TYR A 62 -4.78 0.55 -6.69
C TYR A 62 -4.01 1.87 -6.58
N GLY A 63 -3.88 2.39 -5.36
CA GLY A 63 -3.17 3.62 -5.05
C GLY A 63 -4.10 4.80 -4.76
N TYR A 64 -3.46 5.94 -4.49
CA TYR A 64 -4.11 7.16 -4.01
C TYR A 64 -4.09 8.26 -5.08
N GLY A 65 -5.19 8.99 -5.21
CA GLY A 65 -5.27 10.16 -6.08
C GLY A 65 -4.79 11.47 -5.44
N SER A 66 -4.84 11.57 -4.10
CA SER A 66 -4.47 12.80 -3.38
C SER A 66 -3.88 12.48 -2.00
N GLN A 67 -4.75 12.25 -1.02
CA GLN A 67 -4.37 12.12 0.38
C GLN A 67 -4.00 10.68 0.71
N THR A 68 -2.74 10.49 1.07
CA THR A 68 -2.24 9.21 1.57
C THR A 68 -2.21 9.21 3.10
N PRO A 69 -2.43 8.06 3.76
CA PRO A 69 -2.15 7.87 5.17
C PRO A 69 -0.70 8.21 5.54
N SER A 70 -0.45 8.53 6.81
CA SER A 70 0.89 8.95 7.28
C SER A 70 1.97 7.88 7.08
N TYR A 71 1.64 6.59 7.19
CA TYR A 71 2.58 5.49 6.93
C TYR A 71 3.03 5.35 5.48
N ARG A 72 2.38 6.06 4.54
CA ARG A 72 2.76 6.11 3.12
C ARG A 72 3.88 7.11 2.83
N TYR A 73 4.28 7.91 3.81
CA TYR A 73 5.40 8.85 3.67
C TYR A 73 6.71 8.11 3.92
N LEU A 74 7.45 7.86 2.85
CA LEU A 74 8.70 7.10 2.88
C LEU A 74 9.89 7.99 2.56
N GLN A 75 11.06 7.54 3.01
CA GLN A 75 12.34 8.20 2.75
C GLN A 75 12.85 7.86 1.35
N LEU A 76 12.88 8.84 0.46
CA LEU A 76 13.46 8.73 -0.87
C LEU A 76 14.98 8.87 -0.85
N SER A 77 15.62 8.07 -1.69
CA SER A 77 16.98 8.31 -2.15
C SER A 77 16.94 9.05 -3.48
N TYR A 78 17.84 10.01 -3.69
CA TYR A 78 17.88 10.82 -4.91
C TYR A 78 19.08 10.45 -5.77
N PHE A 79 18.86 10.42 -7.09
CA PHE A 79 19.86 10.03 -8.07
C PHE A 79 19.89 11.04 -9.21
N ASP A 80 21.07 11.21 -9.80
CA ASP A 80 21.23 11.96 -11.06
C ASP A 80 20.92 11.06 -12.28
N ALA A 81 21.00 11.64 -13.48
CA ALA A 81 20.77 10.92 -14.74
C ALA A 81 21.77 9.77 -15.00
N GLY A 82 22.92 9.78 -14.32
CA GLY A 82 23.92 8.72 -14.38
C GLY A 82 23.68 7.58 -13.38
N GLY A 83 22.61 7.66 -12.58
CA GLY A 83 22.32 6.70 -11.51
C GLY A 83 23.23 6.84 -10.29
N GLN A 84 23.92 7.98 -10.13
CA GLN A 84 24.75 8.25 -8.96
C GLN A 84 23.92 8.84 -7.83
N PHE A 85 24.09 8.28 -6.63
CA PHE A 85 23.44 8.76 -5.43
C PHE A 85 23.86 10.19 -5.07
N ILE A 86 22.89 11.02 -4.67
CA ILE A 86 23.10 12.41 -4.28
C ILE A 86 22.96 12.56 -2.76
N ASN A 87 24.07 12.91 -2.11
CA ASN A 87 24.13 13.16 -0.66
C ASN A 87 23.53 14.54 -0.29
N GLY A 88 23.18 14.72 0.98
CA GLY A 88 22.81 16.04 1.53
C GLY A 88 21.34 16.45 1.39
N LEU A 89 20.50 15.60 0.78
CA LEU A 89 19.07 15.87 0.58
C LEU A 89 18.15 15.19 1.62
N ASN A 90 18.72 14.67 2.71
CA ASN A 90 17.99 13.89 3.72
C ASN A 90 16.78 14.65 4.31
N GLN A 91 16.91 15.96 4.51
CA GLN A 91 15.82 16.79 5.06
C GLN A 91 14.63 16.99 4.09
N TYR A 92 14.78 16.64 2.81
CA TYR A 92 13.73 16.70 1.80
C TYR A 92 13.25 15.32 1.35
N SER A 93 13.77 14.25 1.96
CA SER A 93 13.59 12.88 1.49
C SER A 93 12.20 12.29 1.76
N ILE A 94 11.42 12.86 2.68
CA ILE A 94 10.11 12.33 3.02
C ILE A 94 9.11 12.67 1.92
N TYR A 95 8.57 11.65 1.26
CA TYR A 95 7.65 11.81 0.14
C TYR A 95 6.48 10.81 0.21
N PRO A 96 5.25 11.23 -0.13
CA PRO A 96 4.10 10.34 -0.15
C PRO A 96 4.17 9.35 -1.32
N VAL A 97 4.16 8.06 -1.03
CA VAL A 97 4.10 7.00 -2.04
C VAL A 97 2.65 6.62 -2.30
N VAL A 98 2.12 7.11 -3.43
CA VAL A 98 0.73 6.89 -3.85
C VAL A 98 0.51 5.55 -4.55
N THR A 99 1.57 4.83 -4.89
CA THR A 99 1.52 3.57 -5.65
C THR A 99 0.81 2.48 -4.84
N GLY A 100 -0.20 1.84 -5.42
CA GLY A 100 -0.94 0.74 -4.77
C GLY A 100 -0.13 -0.54 -4.61
N ALA A 101 -0.58 -1.41 -3.71
CA ALA A 101 0.05 -2.70 -3.38
C ALA A 101 0.32 -3.55 -4.63
N CYS A 102 -0.63 -3.59 -5.58
CA CYS A 102 -0.49 -4.33 -6.84
C CYS A 102 0.80 -3.99 -7.60
N LYS A 103 1.18 -2.71 -7.62
CA LYS A 103 2.39 -2.24 -8.29
C LYS A 103 3.59 -2.34 -7.37
N LEU A 104 3.45 -2.03 -6.09
CA LEU A 104 4.55 -2.13 -5.11
C LEU A 104 5.16 -3.54 -5.10
N GLU A 105 4.35 -4.58 -5.16
CA GLU A 105 4.84 -5.97 -5.19
C GLU A 105 5.70 -6.29 -6.43
N LEU A 106 5.39 -5.69 -7.58
CA LEU A 106 6.20 -5.83 -8.79
C LEU A 106 7.60 -5.19 -8.65
N HIS A 107 7.72 -4.23 -7.74
CA HIS A 107 8.94 -3.47 -7.48
C HIS A 107 9.76 -3.99 -6.28
N LEU A 108 9.34 -5.09 -5.64
CA LEU A 108 10.02 -5.65 -4.47
C LEU A 108 11.49 -6.01 -4.69
N LYS A 109 11.89 -6.41 -5.90
CA LYS A 109 13.27 -6.81 -6.17
C LYS A 109 14.19 -5.62 -6.47
N ASN A 110 13.67 -4.63 -7.17
CA ASN A 110 14.48 -3.57 -7.78
C ASN A 110 14.24 -2.19 -7.16
N GLY A 111 13.29 -2.08 -6.25
CA GLY A 111 12.82 -0.80 -5.75
C GLY A 111 11.89 -0.09 -6.74
N LEU A 112 11.39 1.07 -6.31
CA LEU A 112 10.45 1.89 -7.06
C LEU A 112 11.09 3.24 -7.35
N THR A 113 11.34 3.51 -8.63
CA THR A 113 11.75 4.83 -9.10
C THR A 113 10.52 5.69 -9.36
N LEU A 114 10.51 6.87 -8.78
CA LEU A 114 9.45 7.86 -8.87
C LEU A 114 9.88 8.99 -9.79
N ILE A 115 9.01 9.30 -10.76
CA ILE A 115 9.12 10.52 -11.56
C ILE A 115 8.49 11.65 -10.73
N LEU A 116 9.33 12.48 -10.13
CA LEU A 116 8.86 13.59 -9.31
C LEU A 116 8.46 14.78 -10.20
N PRO A 117 7.52 15.63 -9.75
CA PRO A 117 7.21 16.89 -10.44
C PRO A 117 8.47 17.72 -10.72
N LYS A 118 8.54 18.32 -11.92
CA LYS A 118 9.71 19.12 -12.35
C LYS A 118 10.08 20.24 -11.39
N GLN A 119 9.09 20.82 -10.71
CA GLN A 119 9.31 21.87 -9.71
C GLN A 119 10.10 21.33 -8.51
N ILE A 120 9.81 20.10 -8.08
CA ILE A 120 10.52 19.44 -6.97
C ILE A 120 11.95 19.10 -7.41
N LEU A 121 12.13 18.50 -8.59
CA LEU A 121 13.46 18.16 -9.12
C LEU A 121 14.35 19.40 -9.28
N THR A 122 13.80 20.50 -9.82
CA THR A 122 14.51 21.78 -9.94
C THR A 122 14.96 22.31 -8.58
N PHE A 123 14.06 22.31 -7.60
CA PHE A 123 14.38 22.74 -6.23
C PHE A 123 15.48 21.89 -5.61
N LEU A 124 15.34 20.56 -5.65
CA LEU A 124 16.35 19.64 -5.10
C LEU A 124 17.70 19.82 -5.80
N SER A 125 17.70 20.04 -7.12
CA SER A 125 18.92 20.27 -7.88
C SER A 125 19.66 21.54 -7.48
N GLN A 126 18.91 22.63 -7.24
CA GLN A 126 19.47 23.89 -6.75
C GLN A 126 20.08 23.74 -5.37
N VAL A 127 19.41 23.02 -4.47
CA VAL A 127 19.91 22.79 -3.11
C VAL A 127 21.13 21.87 -3.10
N ALA A 128 21.15 20.83 -3.94
CA ALA A 128 22.27 19.90 -4.04
C ALA A 128 23.49 20.47 -4.79
N GLY A 129 23.32 21.54 -5.57
CA GLY A 129 24.35 22.02 -6.50
C GLY A 129 24.66 21.02 -7.62
N ARG A 130 23.78 20.04 -7.85
CA ARG A 130 23.90 18.95 -8.83
C ARG A 130 22.51 18.61 -9.35
N GLU A 131 22.41 18.25 -10.63
CA GLU A 131 21.15 17.82 -11.22
C GLU A 131 20.60 16.54 -10.56
N VAL A 132 19.38 16.63 -10.05
CA VAL A 132 18.59 15.54 -9.48
C VAL A 132 17.57 15.12 -10.53
N ASP A 133 17.59 13.85 -10.93
CA ASP A 133 16.75 13.32 -12.00
C ASP A 133 15.59 12.48 -11.43
N THR A 134 15.87 11.63 -10.43
CA THR A 134 14.88 10.70 -9.89
C THR A 134 14.89 10.60 -8.38
N GLY A 135 13.73 10.23 -7.83
CA GLY A 135 13.59 9.73 -6.46
C GLY A 135 13.39 8.22 -6.47
N HIS A 136 13.90 7.52 -5.48
CA HIS A 136 13.86 6.06 -5.42
C HIS A 136 13.51 5.57 -4.02
N VAL A 137 12.61 4.60 -3.96
CA VAL A 137 12.26 3.85 -2.76
C VAL A 137 12.94 2.49 -2.83
N SER A 138 13.74 2.16 -1.82
CA SER A 138 14.47 0.89 -1.77
C SER A 138 13.54 -0.31 -1.60
N PRO A 139 13.96 -1.52 -2.01
CA PRO A 139 13.26 -2.78 -1.72
C PRO A 139 12.80 -2.92 -0.28
N ASP A 140 13.68 -2.63 0.69
CA ASP A 140 13.37 -2.78 2.12
C ASP A 140 12.24 -1.86 2.57
N LEU A 141 12.22 -0.62 2.05
CA LEU A 141 11.15 0.33 2.35
C LEU A 141 9.81 -0.11 1.73
N ILE A 142 9.83 -0.70 0.54
CA ILE A 142 8.63 -1.29 -0.07
C ILE A 142 8.11 -2.46 0.76
N GLN A 143 8.99 -3.37 1.19
CA GLN A 143 8.61 -4.50 2.01
C GLN A 143 8.01 -4.05 3.35
N ASN A 144 8.65 -3.10 4.03
CA ASN A 144 8.13 -2.52 5.27
C ASN A 144 6.78 -1.84 5.08
N LEU A 145 6.58 -1.16 3.94
CA LEU A 145 5.30 -0.55 3.62
C LEU A 145 4.21 -1.61 3.42
N LEU A 146 4.46 -2.67 2.64
CA LEU A 146 3.49 -3.76 2.44
C LEU A 146 3.11 -4.43 3.76
N GLU A 147 4.06 -4.66 4.65
CA GLU A 147 3.78 -5.20 5.99
C GLU A 147 2.99 -4.23 6.87
N THR A 148 3.21 -2.92 6.72
CA THR A 148 2.40 -1.91 7.42
C THR A 148 0.96 -1.92 6.90
N ILE A 149 0.77 -1.97 5.58
CA ILE A 149 -0.56 -2.07 4.95
C ILE A 149 -1.30 -3.32 5.45
N ARG A 150 -0.60 -4.46 5.53
CA ARG A 150 -1.14 -5.70 6.09
C ARG A 150 -1.68 -5.49 7.51
N LYS A 151 -0.88 -4.88 8.39
CA LYS A 151 -1.27 -4.60 9.78
C LYS A 151 -2.46 -3.64 9.87
N GLU A 152 -2.44 -2.54 9.12
CA GLU A 152 -3.54 -1.55 9.09
C GLU A 152 -4.85 -2.16 8.59
N THR A 153 -4.77 -3.04 7.58
CA THR A 153 -5.94 -3.76 7.08
C THR A 153 -6.54 -4.67 8.14
N ILE A 154 -5.70 -5.41 8.89
CA ILE A 154 -6.14 -6.26 9.99
C ILE A 154 -6.83 -5.41 11.07
N VAL A 155 -6.22 -4.30 11.48
CA VAL A 155 -6.81 -3.39 12.49
C VAL A 155 -8.20 -2.90 12.06
N LYS A 156 -8.35 -2.47 10.80
CA LYS A 156 -9.64 -2.02 10.28
C LYS A 156 -10.68 -3.13 10.18
N LEU A 157 -10.28 -4.34 9.81
CA LEU A 157 -11.17 -5.51 9.81
C LEU A 157 -11.68 -5.81 11.22
N THR A 158 -10.78 -5.83 12.21
CA THR A 158 -11.15 -6.08 13.62
C THR A 158 -12.09 -5.01 14.17
N ALA A 159 -11.89 -3.75 13.82
CA ALA A 159 -12.75 -2.65 14.25
C ALA A 159 -14.19 -2.75 13.74
N ILE A 160 -14.41 -3.37 12.56
CA ILE A 160 -15.75 -3.58 11.98
C ILE A 160 -16.42 -4.84 12.55
N ALA A 161 -15.62 -5.75 13.08
CA ALA A 161 -16.09 -7.00 13.68
C ALA A 161 -16.49 -6.86 15.16
N SER A 162 -16.20 -5.71 15.77
CA SER A 162 -16.46 -5.36 17.17
C SER A 162 -17.76 -4.57 17.32
#